data_AF-A0A8J2VZY1-F1
#
_entry.id   AF-A0A8J2VZY1-F1
#
_cell.length_a   1.000
_cell.length_b   1.000
_cell.length_c   1.000
_cell.angle_alpha   90.00
_cell.angle_beta   90.00
_cell.angle_gamma   90.00
#
_symmetry.space_group_name_H-M   'P 1'
#
loop_
_entity.id
_entity.type
_entity.pdbx_description
1 polymer ?
#
loop_
_entity_poly.entity_id
_entity_poly.type
_entity_poly.pdbx_seq_one_letter_code
_entity_poly.pdbx_strand_id
1 'polypeptide(L)'
;MLKLWLGLALTADSSALFRDRNSFGMNLKRPSELYKHLRVSKRHILGKSHDDVVTSLPKDNDAPELESRLQFHKQFMIGAQNNRVGLGSSRKVQDTDILKSFIRQDENDKYKIHAMSLEMQNEWLDMGDFCIPLALKWRTLIHDWSPALLKFYLNAFQMTLPDQSNLVRWGKGTEKTCYICGKAVGTAKHLLVGCKVLLDSGQYSRRHDRVLEIIRFVREGTRAIKSNVKPYSILKAASDWTIMMDTYEKQYKIPEDICASASRPDIFLYSRILKRVVMIELTVPWETNIPKDHAIKVNKYYELTNELTRNRFVVDLYAVEVGARGITAKSLYNLLKDLGLSRTNINSFLERTSKAALVGSFQIWLGRERNLDSGEQDVRPEGQKESKLEQNNRLLKAQVSISMCRLLSNDMKVNKTRLLVAEMMSCVMSDTDPLYYEVDSFFQHLVLWDANFTAFEMCNVGRLLIPTV
;
A
#
# COMPACT_ATOMS: atom_id res chain seq x y z
N MET A 1 19.45 -0.62 -7.42
CA MET A 1 18.82 -1.92 -7.70
C MET A 1 17.30 -1.95 -7.43
N LEU A 2 16.80 -1.87 -6.18
CA LEU A 2 15.37 -2.04 -5.86
C LEU A 2 14.43 -1.03 -6.55
N LYS A 3 14.83 0.25 -6.64
CA LYS A 3 14.05 1.26 -7.38
C LYS A 3 13.85 0.87 -8.85
N LEU A 4 14.91 0.39 -9.50
CA LEU A 4 14.87 -0.02 -10.90
C LEU A 4 13.98 -1.25 -11.09
N TRP A 5 14.11 -2.25 -10.20
CA TRP A 5 13.29 -3.46 -10.22
C TRP A 5 11.80 -3.15 -10.07
N LEU A 6 11.44 -2.22 -9.18
CA LEU A 6 10.06 -1.75 -8.97
C LEU A 6 9.58 -0.74 -10.01
N GLY A 7 10.44 -0.30 -10.93
CA GLY A 7 10.14 0.74 -11.92
C GLY A 7 9.88 2.12 -11.32
N LEU A 8 10.42 2.41 -10.12
CA LEU A 8 10.38 3.73 -9.51
C LEU A 8 11.21 4.73 -10.34
N ALA A 9 10.75 5.98 -10.40
CA ALA A 9 11.54 7.07 -10.94
C ALA A 9 12.86 7.24 -10.17
N LEU A 10 13.91 7.72 -10.85
CA LEU A 10 15.20 8.03 -10.23
C LEU A 10 15.03 8.98 -9.02
N THR A 11 14.18 9.99 -9.19
CA THR A 11 13.86 11.02 -8.20
C THR A 11 12.86 10.58 -7.12
N ALA A 12 12.36 9.34 -7.17
CA ALA A 12 11.48 8.83 -6.13
C ALA A 12 12.26 8.72 -4.81
N ASP A 13 11.62 8.97 -3.68
CA ASP A 13 12.22 8.76 -2.38
C ASP A 13 12.42 7.25 -2.13
N SER A 14 13.65 6.89 -1.77
CA SER A 14 14.02 5.51 -1.43
C SER A 14 13.40 5.05 -0.11
N SER A 15 13.04 5.98 0.78
CA SER A 15 12.48 5.65 2.10
C SER A 15 11.16 4.88 1.97
N ALA A 16 10.37 5.11 0.91
CA ALA A 16 9.10 4.43 0.68
C ALA A 16 9.22 2.89 0.66
N LEU A 17 10.40 2.36 0.33
CA LEU A 17 10.68 0.93 0.38
C LEU A 17 10.84 0.41 1.81
N PHE A 18 11.43 1.21 2.70
CA PHE A 18 11.90 0.75 4.01
C PHE A 18 11.04 1.23 5.17
N ARG A 19 10.34 2.36 5.01
CA ARG A 19 9.40 2.90 5.99
C ARG A 19 8.39 1.84 6.43
N ASP A 20 7.97 1.92 7.68
CA ASP A 20 6.96 1.03 8.21
C ASP A 20 5.61 1.20 7.47
N ARG A 21 4.76 0.19 7.64
CA ARG A 21 3.43 0.22 7.00
C ARG A 21 2.58 1.36 7.52
N ASN A 22 2.70 1.70 8.81
CA ASN A 22 1.91 2.77 9.42
C ASN A 22 2.26 4.15 8.83
N SER A 23 3.50 4.31 8.38
CA SER A 23 3.98 5.46 7.60
C SER A 23 3.80 5.26 6.10
N PHE A 24 2.93 4.35 5.64
CA PHE A 24 2.67 4.09 4.22
C PHE A 24 3.89 3.63 3.40
N GLY A 25 4.86 2.97 4.05
CA GLY A 25 5.97 2.30 3.37
C GLY A 25 5.71 0.83 3.06
N MET A 26 6.58 0.23 2.26
CA MET A 26 6.54 -1.21 1.93
C MET A 26 7.06 -2.09 3.08
N ASN A 27 7.73 -1.50 4.08
CA ASN A 27 8.32 -2.19 5.22
C ASN A 27 9.30 -3.30 4.79
N LEU A 28 10.09 -3.02 3.74
CA LEU A 28 11.26 -3.83 3.39
C LEU A 28 12.36 -3.59 4.41
N LYS A 29 13.12 -4.62 4.72
CA LYS A 29 14.24 -4.54 5.65
C LYS A 29 15.42 -3.87 4.94
N ARG A 30 15.90 -2.73 5.44
CA ARG A 30 17.16 -2.17 4.93
C ARG A 30 18.34 -3.00 5.43
N PRO A 31 19.33 -3.37 4.59
CA PRO A 31 20.49 -4.16 5.04
C PRO A 31 21.24 -3.53 6.21
N SER A 32 21.43 -2.21 6.20
CA SER A 32 22.08 -1.48 7.30
C SER A 32 21.29 -1.57 8.62
N GLU A 33 19.97 -1.49 8.57
CA GLU A 33 19.09 -1.66 9.73
C GLU A 33 19.15 -3.11 10.25
N LEU A 34 19.19 -4.10 9.36
CA LEU A 34 19.34 -5.50 9.73
C LEU A 34 20.69 -5.75 10.41
N TYR A 35 21.77 -5.19 9.86
CA TYR A 35 23.10 -5.27 10.45
C TYR A 35 23.15 -4.66 11.85
N LYS A 36 22.53 -3.47 12.03
CA LYS A 36 22.40 -2.83 13.34
C LYS A 36 21.59 -3.69 14.32
N HIS A 37 20.48 -4.28 13.88
CA HIS A 37 19.71 -5.23 14.69
C HIS A 37 20.54 -6.43 15.15
N LEU A 38 21.34 -7.02 14.26
CA LEU A 38 22.16 -8.18 14.56
C LEU A 38 23.25 -7.85 15.58
N ARG A 39 23.97 -6.73 15.40
CA ARG A 39 24.99 -6.24 16.33
C ARG A 39 24.43 -6.01 17.73
N VAL A 40 23.34 -5.24 17.82
CA VAL A 40 22.69 -4.92 19.10
C VAL A 40 22.13 -6.17 19.78
N SER A 41 21.49 -7.08 19.02
CA SER A 41 20.96 -8.32 19.58
C SER A 41 22.08 -9.24 20.07
N LYS A 42 23.13 -9.44 19.26
CA LYS A 42 24.32 -10.23 19.62
C LYS A 42 24.95 -9.67 20.90
N ARG A 43 25.18 -8.36 20.96
CA ARG A 43 25.77 -7.70 22.13
C ARG A 43 24.91 -7.91 23.37
N HIS A 44 23.60 -7.71 23.30
CA HIS A 44 22.71 -7.90 24.44
C HIS A 44 22.72 -9.35 24.96
N ILE A 45 22.82 -10.33 24.06
CA ILE A 45 22.92 -11.74 24.43
C ILE A 45 24.28 -12.02 25.11
N LEU A 46 25.38 -11.56 24.52
CA LEU A 46 26.72 -11.76 25.08
C LEU A 46 26.92 -11.04 26.42
N GLY A 47 26.33 -9.85 26.59
CA GLY A 47 26.37 -9.10 27.85
C GLY A 47 25.62 -9.76 29.00
N LYS A 48 24.78 -10.77 28.72
CA LYS A 48 24.12 -11.62 29.73
C LYS A 48 24.83 -12.95 29.97
N SER A 49 25.97 -13.17 29.31
CA SER A 49 26.76 -14.38 29.54
C SER A 49 27.26 -14.43 30.98
N HIS A 50 27.37 -15.65 31.52
CA HIS A 50 28.02 -15.90 32.81
C HIS A 50 29.56 -15.96 32.68
N ASP A 51 30.08 -15.89 31.46
CA ASP A 51 31.51 -15.91 31.16
C ASP A 51 32.07 -14.47 31.11
N ASP A 52 33.01 -14.17 31.99
CA ASP A 52 33.65 -12.86 32.13
C ASP A 52 34.44 -12.46 30.87
N VAL A 53 35.02 -13.42 30.15
CA VAL A 53 35.72 -13.15 28.88
C VAL A 53 34.72 -12.64 27.85
N VAL A 54 33.54 -13.26 27.78
CA VAL A 54 32.48 -12.88 26.83
C VAL A 54 31.89 -11.51 27.16
N THR A 55 31.71 -11.19 28.44
CA THR A 55 31.12 -9.90 28.85
C THR A 55 32.09 -8.72 28.67
N SER A 56 33.40 -8.97 28.76
CA SER A 56 34.48 -7.98 28.58
C SER A 56 34.75 -7.55 27.13
N LEU A 57 34.14 -8.21 26.14
CA LEU A 57 34.33 -7.87 24.73
C LEU A 57 34.00 -6.39 24.44
N PRO A 58 34.74 -5.71 23.55
CA PRO A 58 34.52 -4.30 23.22
C PRO A 58 33.06 -4.00 22.85
N LYS A 59 32.54 -2.88 23.35
CA LYS A 59 31.18 -2.44 23.07
C LYS A 59 31.13 -1.69 21.74
N ASP A 60 30.15 -2.02 20.91
CA ASP A 60 29.80 -1.24 19.73
C ASP A 60 29.28 0.15 20.14
N ASN A 61 29.64 1.20 19.40
CA ASN A 61 29.23 2.59 19.68
C ASN A 61 27.71 2.78 19.74
N ASP A 62 26.94 1.98 18.99
CA ASP A 62 25.48 2.05 18.92
C ASP A 62 24.75 1.47 20.16
N ALA A 63 25.44 0.67 20.99
CA ALA A 63 24.80 -0.15 22.03
C ALA A 63 24.48 0.59 23.35
N PRO A 64 25.32 1.48 23.89
CA PRO A 64 25.11 2.06 25.22
C PRO A 64 23.80 2.85 25.37
N GLU A 65 23.44 3.65 24.36
CA GLU A 65 22.19 4.42 24.37
C GLU A 65 20.96 3.50 24.35
N LEU A 66 20.97 2.47 23.51
CA LEU A 66 19.87 1.52 23.37
C LEU A 66 19.71 0.64 24.62
N GLU A 67 20.80 0.23 25.26
CA GLU A 67 20.79 -0.48 26.54
C GLU A 67 20.18 0.40 27.66
N SER A 68 20.53 1.68 27.69
CA SER A 68 19.96 2.66 28.65
C SER A 68 18.46 2.85 28.44
N ARG A 69 18.02 2.99 27.17
CA ARG A 69 16.58 3.05 26.81
C ARG A 69 15.84 1.77 27.18
N LEU A 70 16.46 0.60 27.02
CA LEU A 70 15.89 -0.67 27.45
C LEU A 70 15.71 -0.70 28.97
N GLN A 71 16.71 -0.25 29.74
CA GLN A 71 16.60 -0.17 31.20
C GLN A 71 15.44 0.74 31.63
N PHE A 72 15.33 1.92 31.03
CA PHE A 72 14.20 2.82 31.27
C PHE A 72 12.86 2.15 30.91
N HIS A 73 12.75 1.52 29.75
CA HIS A 73 11.54 0.82 29.34
C HIS A 73 11.16 -0.30 30.31
N LYS A 74 12.15 -1.02 30.85
CA LYS A 74 11.90 -2.05 31.86
C LYS A 74 11.34 -1.47 33.15
N GLN A 75 11.90 -0.35 33.58
CA GLN A 75 11.51 0.29 34.84
C GLN A 75 10.13 0.94 34.77
N PHE A 76 9.77 1.53 33.63
CA PHE A 76 8.58 2.40 33.53
C PHE A 76 7.49 1.89 32.56
N MET A 77 7.83 1.05 31.58
CA MET A 77 6.93 0.74 30.45
C MET A 77 6.48 -0.73 30.37
N ILE A 78 7.01 -1.66 31.16
CA ILE A 78 6.61 -3.09 31.14
C ILE A 78 5.10 -3.30 31.41
N GLY A 79 4.47 -2.39 32.17
CA GLY A 79 3.03 -2.40 32.43
C GLY A 79 2.18 -1.63 31.40
N ALA A 80 2.80 -0.88 30.49
CA ALA A 80 2.11 -0.08 29.50
C ALA A 80 1.56 -0.99 28.39
N GLN A 81 0.24 -1.04 28.27
CA GLN A 81 -0.43 -1.86 27.27
C GLN A 81 -0.66 -1.11 25.96
N ASN A 82 -0.23 -1.74 24.87
CA ASN A 82 -0.42 -1.28 23.50
C ASN A 82 -1.34 -2.22 22.69
N ASN A 83 -1.97 -3.20 23.36
CA ASN A 83 -2.86 -4.17 22.74
C ASN A 83 -4.18 -4.31 23.52
N ARG A 84 -5.16 -5.01 22.94
CA ARG A 84 -6.51 -5.17 23.51
C ARG A 84 -6.61 -6.30 24.55
N VAL A 85 -5.49 -6.73 25.13
CA VAL A 85 -5.47 -7.93 26.00
C VAL A 85 -5.85 -7.58 27.46
N GLY A 86 -5.98 -6.29 27.79
CA GLY A 86 -6.55 -5.78 29.05
C GLY A 86 -5.55 -5.79 30.21
N LEU A 87 -5.63 -4.77 31.10
CA LEU A 87 -4.59 -4.49 32.11
C LEU A 87 -4.19 -5.75 32.88
N GLY A 88 -2.88 -5.99 33.02
CA GLY A 88 -2.34 -7.15 33.74
C GLY A 88 -2.08 -8.39 32.87
N SER A 89 -2.53 -8.43 31.62
CA SER A 89 -2.12 -9.46 30.66
C SER A 89 -0.94 -8.98 29.83
N SER A 90 0.26 -9.49 30.11
CA SER A 90 1.46 -9.18 29.34
C SER A 90 2.15 -10.46 28.89
N ARG A 91 2.39 -10.59 27.58
CA ARG A 91 3.30 -11.63 27.07
C ARG A 91 4.71 -11.21 27.46
N LYS A 92 5.54 -12.14 27.95
CA LYS A 92 6.97 -11.89 28.12
C LYS A 92 7.56 -11.54 26.74
N VAL A 93 7.88 -10.27 26.53
CA VAL A 93 8.59 -9.79 25.34
C VAL A 93 10.09 -9.93 25.61
N GLN A 94 10.83 -10.48 24.64
CA GLN A 94 12.28 -10.54 24.78
C GLN A 94 12.89 -9.14 24.65
N ASP A 95 13.86 -8.83 25.49
CA ASP A 95 14.61 -7.57 25.45
C ASP A 95 15.13 -7.22 24.05
N THR A 96 15.58 -8.23 23.29
CA THR A 96 16.06 -8.05 21.92
C THR A 96 14.97 -7.53 20.98
N ASP A 97 13.71 -7.86 21.23
CA ASP A 97 12.60 -7.37 20.40
C ASP A 97 12.25 -5.93 20.73
N ILE A 98 12.39 -5.54 22.01
CA ILE A 98 12.26 -4.14 22.44
C ILE A 98 13.40 -3.31 21.83
N LEU A 99 14.65 -3.77 21.89
CA LEU A 99 15.79 -3.10 21.26
C LEU A 99 15.61 -2.93 19.74
N LYS A 100 15.13 -3.98 19.04
CA LYS A 100 14.79 -3.89 17.62
C LYS A 100 13.67 -2.87 17.35
N SER A 101 12.71 -2.73 18.27
CA SER A 101 11.64 -1.75 18.12
C SER A 101 12.15 -0.31 18.21
N PHE A 102 13.12 -0.03 19.08
CA PHE A 102 13.76 1.28 19.18
C PHE A 102 14.52 1.63 17.91
N ILE A 103 15.32 0.71 17.38
CA ILE A 103 16.04 0.92 16.12
C ILE A 103 15.06 1.23 14.98
N ARG A 104 13.97 0.46 14.87
CA ARG A 104 12.93 0.73 13.86
C ARG A 104 12.26 2.07 14.04
N GLN A 105 12.04 2.50 15.29
CA GLN A 105 11.44 3.80 15.57
C GLN A 105 12.38 4.92 15.13
N ASP A 106 13.64 4.88 15.54
CA ASP A 106 14.64 5.89 15.20
C ASP A 106 14.82 6.00 13.67
N GLU A 107 14.88 4.87 12.96
CA GLU A 107 14.95 4.87 11.49
C GLU A 107 13.68 5.44 10.84
N ASN A 108 12.49 5.09 11.34
CA ASN A 108 11.23 5.68 10.83
C ASN A 108 11.15 7.19 11.06
N ASP A 109 11.63 7.67 12.20
CA ASP A 109 11.63 9.09 12.52
C ASP A 109 12.62 9.86 11.62
N LYS A 110 13.78 9.28 11.31
CA LYS A 110 14.68 9.82 10.25
C LYS A 110 13.98 9.93 8.90
N TYR A 111 13.19 8.92 8.52
CA TYR A 111 12.45 8.97 7.26
C TYR A 111 11.36 10.05 7.25
N LYS A 112 10.68 10.30 8.38
CA LYS A 112 9.72 11.41 8.50
C LYS A 112 10.41 12.76 8.37
N ILE A 113 11.53 12.97 9.08
CA ILE A 113 12.31 14.21 9.01
C ILE A 113 12.79 14.45 7.57
N HIS A 114 13.28 13.41 6.89
CA HIS A 114 13.66 13.51 5.48
C HIS A 114 12.47 13.90 4.61
N ALA A 115 11.32 13.24 4.76
CA ALA A 115 10.14 13.55 3.96
C ALA A 115 9.63 14.98 4.18
N MET A 116 9.74 15.55 5.39
CA MET A 116 9.40 16.95 5.65
C MET A 116 10.22 17.93 4.80
N SER A 117 11.45 17.56 4.42
CA SER A 117 12.29 18.38 3.53
C SER A 117 11.93 18.26 2.05
N LEU A 118 11.09 17.29 1.68
CA LEU A 118 10.68 17.06 0.29
C LEU A 118 9.41 17.84 -0.01
N GLU A 119 9.38 18.57 -1.12
CA GLU A 119 8.20 19.34 -1.53
C GLU A 119 7.06 18.44 -2.04
N MET A 120 7.40 17.35 -2.75
CA MET A 120 6.41 16.52 -3.46
C MET A 120 6.09 15.19 -2.77
N GLN A 121 7.05 14.59 -2.05
CA GLN A 121 6.93 13.22 -1.52
C GLN A 121 6.62 13.19 -0.02
N ASN A 122 5.94 14.22 0.48
CA ASN A 122 5.64 14.42 1.90
C ASN A 122 4.16 14.17 2.27
N GLU A 123 3.24 14.07 1.28
CA GLU A 123 1.78 14.01 1.54
C GLU A 123 1.36 12.90 2.52
N TRP A 124 2.13 11.81 2.57
CA TRP A 124 1.84 10.68 3.45
C TRP A 124 1.95 11.01 4.95
N LEU A 125 2.66 12.08 5.31
CA LEU A 125 2.81 12.54 6.70
C LEU A 125 1.46 12.95 7.29
N ASP A 126 0.60 13.55 6.48
CA ASP A 126 -0.71 14.06 6.92
C ASP A 126 -1.81 13.00 6.85
N MET A 127 -1.58 11.90 6.12
CA MET A 127 -2.61 10.91 5.82
C MET A 127 -2.90 9.94 6.97
N GLY A 128 -1.99 9.78 7.94
CA GLY A 128 -2.11 8.77 9.00
C GLY A 128 -3.36 8.91 9.90
N ASP A 129 -3.90 10.12 9.99
CA ASP A 129 -5.04 10.42 10.87
C ASP A 129 -6.38 9.95 10.32
N PHE A 130 -6.53 9.86 9.00
CA PHE A 130 -7.79 9.50 8.37
C PHE A 130 -7.66 8.33 7.37
N CYS A 131 -6.46 7.95 6.96
CA CYS A 131 -6.23 6.81 6.06
C CYS A 131 -5.76 5.55 6.80
N ILE A 132 -5.98 4.42 6.14
CA ILE A 132 -5.46 3.11 6.51
C ILE A 132 -4.44 2.72 5.44
N PRO A 133 -3.18 2.48 5.82
CA PRO A 133 -2.16 2.06 4.88
C PRO A 133 -2.51 0.77 4.16
N LEU A 134 -2.11 0.71 2.88
CA LEU A 134 -2.34 -0.48 2.08
C LEU A 134 -1.52 -1.66 2.62
N ALA A 135 -2.20 -2.76 2.90
CA ALA A 135 -1.56 -4.00 3.33
C ALA A 135 -0.88 -4.72 2.15
N LEU A 136 0.24 -4.17 1.66
CA LEU A 136 1.08 -4.80 0.64
C LEU A 136 1.72 -6.07 1.22
N LYS A 137 1.08 -7.21 1.04
CA LYS A 137 1.67 -8.52 1.35
C LYS A 137 2.53 -8.95 0.18
N TRP A 138 3.54 -9.79 0.42
CA TRP A 138 4.35 -10.37 -0.64
C TRP A 138 3.51 -11.07 -1.71
N ARG A 139 2.45 -11.78 -1.30
CA ARG A 139 1.47 -12.35 -2.23
C ARG A 139 0.89 -11.31 -3.19
N THR A 140 0.53 -10.14 -2.66
CA THR A 140 -0.04 -9.03 -3.43
C THR A 140 0.97 -8.48 -4.43
N LEU A 141 2.23 -8.30 -4.00
CA LEU A 141 3.32 -7.78 -4.82
C LEU A 141 3.74 -8.74 -5.95
N ILE A 142 3.74 -10.05 -5.68
CA ILE A 142 4.29 -11.07 -6.59
C ILE A 142 3.20 -11.65 -7.50
N HIS A 143 1.98 -11.84 -7.00
CA HIS A 143 0.94 -12.61 -7.69
C HIS A 143 -0.30 -11.79 -8.03
N ASP A 144 -0.79 -10.95 -7.10
CA ASP A 144 -2.12 -10.35 -7.28
C ASP A 144 -2.10 -9.10 -8.18
N TRP A 145 -0.97 -8.41 -8.25
CA TRP A 145 -0.79 -7.18 -9.02
C TRP A 145 0.14 -7.40 -10.20
N SER A 146 -0.18 -6.81 -11.35
CA SER A 146 0.76 -6.80 -12.47
C SER A 146 1.94 -5.86 -12.17
N PRO A 147 3.15 -6.12 -12.74
CA PRO A 147 4.28 -5.22 -12.58
C PRO A 147 3.98 -3.77 -12.97
N ALA A 148 3.14 -3.57 -14.00
CA ALA A 148 2.72 -2.25 -14.45
C ALA A 148 1.81 -1.53 -13.43
N LEU A 149 0.87 -2.26 -12.80
CA LEU A 149 0.00 -1.71 -11.76
C LEU A 149 0.80 -1.34 -10.49
N LEU A 150 1.75 -2.20 -10.09
CA LEU A 150 2.64 -1.91 -8.97
C LEU A 150 3.52 -0.69 -9.24
N LYS A 151 4.14 -0.63 -10.41
CA LYS A 151 4.92 0.53 -10.86
C LYS A 151 4.08 1.80 -10.85
N PHE A 152 2.84 1.73 -11.35
CA PHE A 152 1.91 2.85 -11.33
C PHE A 152 1.62 3.30 -9.90
N TYR A 153 1.22 2.38 -9.01
CA TYR A 153 0.94 2.70 -7.61
C TYR A 153 2.12 3.39 -6.92
N LEU A 154 3.31 2.80 -7.01
CA LEU A 154 4.48 3.30 -6.30
C LEU A 154 4.88 4.70 -6.76
N ASN A 155 4.81 4.97 -8.07
CA ASN A 155 5.11 6.29 -8.60
C ASN A 155 3.95 7.29 -8.37
N ALA A 156 2.69 6.83 -8.41
CA ALA A 156 1.54 7.67 -8.12
C ALA A 156 1.56 8.16 -6.66
N PHE A 157 1.87 7.25 -5.73
CA PHE A 157 1.97 7.55 -4.31
C PHE A 157 3.08 8.55 -4.00
N GLN A 158 4.19 8.48 -4.74
CA GLN A 158 5.34 9.36 -4.57
C GLN A 158 5.30 10.60 -5.47
N MET A 159 4.20 10.86 -6.18
CA MET A 159 4.11 11.99 -7.12
C MET A 159 5.21 12.00 -8.19
N THR A 160 5.71 10.83 -8.58
CA THR A 160 6.77 10.64 -9.58
C THR A 160 6.27 9.92 -10.83
N LEU A 161 4.97 9.98 -11.12
CA LEU A 161 4.46 9.52 -12.41
C LEU A 161 5.00 10.41 -13.54
N PRO A 162 5.23 9.86 -14.74
CA PRO A 162 5.60 10.64 -15.93
C PRO A 162 4.38 11.42 -16.47
N ASP A 163 3.85 12.34 -15.65
CA ASP A 163 2.85 13.33 -16.05
C ASP A 163 3.53 14.56 -16.68
N GLN A 164 2.79 15.45 -17.32
CA GLN A 164 3.36 16.59 -18.06
C GLN A 164 4.17 17.51 -17.16
N SER A 165 3.72 17.74 -15.93
CA SER A 165 4.46 18.55 -14.97
C SER A 165 5.83 17.93 -14.65
N ASN A 166 5.85 16.62 -14.39
CA ASN A 166 7.08 15.88 -14.12
C ASN A 166 7.98 15.72 -15.35
N LEU A 167 7.42 15.49 -16.54
CA LEU A 167 8.20 15.38 -17.78
C LEU A 167 8.96 16.67 -18.07
N VAL A 168 8.33 17.83 -17.90
CA VAL A 168 9.03 19.12 -18.01
C VAL A 168 10.05 19.29 -16.90
N ARG A 169 9.72 18.92 -15.65
CA ARG A 169 10.68 18.96 -14.52
C ARG A 169 11.92 18.09 -14.78
N TRP A 170 11.79 16.98 -15.50
CA TRP A 170 12.89 16.08 -15.85
C TRP A 170 13.59 16.44 -17.16
N GLY A 171 13.27 17.57 -17.79
CA GLY A 171 13.84 17.97 -19.08
C GLY A 171 13.46 17.04 -20.24
N LYS A 172 12.36 16.28 -20.10
CA LYS A 172 11.85 15.31 -21.08
C LYS A 172 10.58 15.79 -21.79
N GLY A 173 10.10 16.99 -21.48
CA GLY A 173 8.93 17.61 -22.08
C GLY A 173 9.06 19.12 -22.14
N THR A 174 8.25 19.75 -22.98
CA THR A 174 8.25 21.21 -23.22
C THR A 174 7.05 21.90 -22.58
N GLU A 175 5.89 21.25 -22.59
CA GLU A 175 4.63 21.84 -22.12
C GLU A 175 4.09 21.16 -20.87
N LYS A 176 3.67 21.98 -19.88
CA LYS A 176 3.11 21.50 -18.60
C LYS A 176 1.59 21.38 -18.61
N THR A 177 0.92 21.81 -19.68
CA THR A 177 -0.54 21.80 -19.77
C THR A 177 -1.04 20.36 -19.89
N CYS A 178 -2.25 20.11 -19.40
CA CYS A 178 -2.88 18.81 -19.51
C CYS A 178 -3.31 18.56 -20.96
N TYR A 179 -2.75 17.55 -21.62
CA TYR A 179 -3.13 17.11 -22.98
C TYR A 179 -4.61 16.73 -23.13
N ILE A 180 -5.35 16.42 -22.05
CA ILE A 180 -6.78 16.10 -22.14
C ILE A 180 -7.63 17.37 -22.18
N CYS A 181 -7.40 18.31 -21.26
CA CYS A 181 -8.25 19.49 -21.13
C CYS A 181 -7.68 20.77 -21.74
N GLY A 182 -6.38 20.79 -22.06
CA GLY A 182 -5.64 21.94 -22.58
C GLY A 182 -5.58 23.16 -21.65
N LYS A 183 -6.04 23.05 -20.39
CA LYS A 183 -6.27 24.21 -19.50
C LYS A 183 -5.39 24.22 -18.26
N ALA A 184 -5.47 23.16 -17.46
CA ALA A 184 -4.76 23.08 -16.19
C ALA A 184 -3.37 22.46 -16.36
N VAL A 185 -2.52 22.58 -15.34
CA VAL A 185 -1.24 21.87 -15.27
C VAL A 185 -1.51 20.35 -15.23
N GLY A 186 -0.92 19.60 -16.15
CA GLY A 186 -1.04 18.15 -16.31
C GLY A 186 -0.27 17.38 -15.24
N THR A 187 -0.69 17.50 -13.97
CA THR A 187 -0.18 16.69 -12.85
C THR A 187 -0.95 15.37 -12.74
N ALA A 188 -0.35 14.35 -12.12
CA ALA A 188 -1.08 13.13 -11.74
C ALA A 188 -2.37 13.42 -10.95
N LYS A 189 -2.33 14.36 -10.00
CA LYS A 189 -3.51 14.79 -9.22
C LYS A 189 -4.61 15.34 -10.12
N HIS A 190 -4.26 16.22 -11.07
CA HIS A 190 -5.22 16.73 -12.04
C HIS A 190 -5.82 15.60 -12.90
N LEU A 191 -4.99 14.73 -13.46
CA LEU A 191 -5.46 13.64 -14.34
C LEU A 191 -6.35 12.64 -13.60
N LEU A 192 -5.97 12.24 -12.39
CA LEU A 192 -6.68 11.19 -11.67
C LEU A 192 -7.95 11.67 -10.98
N VAL A 193 -8.08 12.94 -10.61
CA VAL A 193 -9.29 13.40 -9.89
C VAL A 193 -9.81 14.79 -10.29
N GLY A 194 -9.03 15.61 -10.99
CA GLY A 194 -9.32 17.04 -11.18
C GLY A 194 -9.65 17.48 -12.61
N CYS A 195 -9.57 16.59 -13.60
CA CYS A 195 -9.75 16.95 -14.99
C CYS A 195 -11.23 16.99 -15.38
N LYS A 196 -11.73 18.17 -15.78
CA LYS A 196 -13.13 18.37 -16.13
C LYS A 196 -13.57 17.52 -17.33
N VAL A 197 -12.72 17.37 -18.34
CA VAL A 197 -13.01 16.52 -19.52
C VAL A 197 -13.13 15.03 -19.12
N LEU A 198 -12.29 14.56 -18.20
CA LEU A 198 -12.40 13.18 -17.68
C LEU A 198 -13.61 12.98 -16.78
N LEU A 199 -14.00 14.01 -16.02
CA LEU A 199 -15.24 14.02 -15.26
C LEU A 199 -16.46 13.91 -16.18
N ASP A 200 -16.53 14.77 -17.20
CA ASP A 200 -17.69 14.88 -18.10
C ASP A 200 -17.82 13.66 -19.02
N SER A 201 -16.70 13.01 -19.37
CA SER A 201 -16.70 11.71 -20.09
C SER A 201 -17.05 10.50 -19.22
N GLY A 202 -17.35 10.70 -17.93
CA GLY A 202 -17.78 9.64 -17.00
C GLY A 202 -16.65 8.71 -16.53
N GLN A 203 -15.38 9.03 -16.79
CA GLN A 203 -14.25 8.17 -16.42
C GLN A 203 -14.09 8.05 -14.90
N TYR A 204 -14.35 9.14 -14.17
CA TYR A 204 -14.36 9.12 -12.71
C TYR A 204 -15.55 8.35 -12.15
N SER A 205 -16.73 8.46 -12.78
CA SER A 205 -17.93 7.68 -12.42
C SER A 205 -17.70 6.18 -12.61
N ARG A 206 -17.04 5.76 -13.70
CA ARG A 206 -16.67 4.35 -13.91
C ARG A 206 -15.72 3.80 -12.84
N ARG A 207 -14.76 4.60 -12.36
CA ARG A 207 -13.89 4.21 -11.22
C ARG A 207 -14.70 4.13 -9.93
N HIS A 208 -15.57 5.11 -9.69
CA HIS A 208 -16.44 5.17 -8.54
C HIS A 208 -17.34 3.93 -8.46
N ASP A 209 -18.06 3.61 -9.54
CA ASP A 209 -19.03 2.52 -9.56
C ASP A 209 -18.38 1.15 -9.36
N ARG A 210 -17.15 0.95 -9.86
CA ARG A 210 -16.35 -0.24 -9.54
C ARG A 210 -16.11 -0.45 -8.05
N VAL A 211 -15.89 0.64 -7.31
CA VAL A 211 -15.73 0.57 -5.85
C VAL A 211 -17.09 0.37 -5.20
N LEU A 212 -18.13 1.07 -5.67
CA LEU A 212 -19.49 0.98 -5.16
C LEU A 212 -20.08 -0.43 -5.27
N GLU A 213 -19.85 -1.12 -6.38
CA GLU A 213 -20.26 -2.51 -6.59
C GLU A 213 -19.73 -3.46 -5.52
N ILE A 214 -18.53 -3.17 -4.99
CA ILE A 214 -17.95 -3.96 -3.90
C ILE A 214 -18.64 -3.62 -2.57
N ILE A 215 -19.04 -2.36 -2.35
CA ILE A 215 -19.76 -1.84 -1.17
C ILE A 215 -21.21 -2.31 -1.08
N ARG A 216 -21.83 -2.67 -2.21
CA ARG A 216 -23.18 -3.29 -2.29
C ARG A 216 -23.33 -4.61 -1.50
N PHE A 217 -22.35 -5.03 -0.70
CA PHE A 217 -22.21 -6.29 0.05
C PHE A 217 -23.42 -6.75 0.90
N VAL A 218 -24.52 -6.02 0.98
CA VAL A 218 -25.77 -6.56 1.53
C VAL A 218 -26.47 -7.36 0.43
N ARG A 219 -26.18 -8.67 0.34
CA ARG A 219 -27.06 -9.57 -0.41
C ARG A 219 -28.43 -9.57 0.27
N GLU A 220 -29.48 -9.24 -0.47
CA GLU A 220 -30.87 -9.52 -0.06
C GLU A 220 -30.96 -10.99 0.41
N GLY A 221 -31.62 -11.21 1.55
CA GLY A 221 -31.94 -12.57 2.00
C GLY A 221 -30.83 -13.37 2.70
N THR A 222 -29.69 -12.77 3.05
CA THR A 222 -28.67 -13.49 3.84
C THR A 222 -29.18 -13.73 5.27
N ARG A 223 -29.68 -14.94 5.56
CA ARG A 223 -30.16 -15.33 6.89
C ARG A 223 -29.06 -15.14 7.93
N ALA A 224 -29.38 -14.46 9.03
CA ALA A 224 -28.46 -14.27 10.14
C ALA A 224 -28.03 -15.64 10.72
N ILE A 225 -26.74 -15.96 10.61
CA ILE A 225 -26.16 -17.08 11.37
C ILE A 225 -26.20 -16.68 12.85
N LYS A 226 -26.92 -17.45 13.67
CA LYS A 226 -26.96 -17.28 15.13
C LYS A 226 -25.56 -17.52 15.68
N SER A 227 -24.86 -16.45 16.07
CA SER A 227 -23.61 -16.53 16.82
C SER A 227 -23.83 -16.10 18.26
N ASN A 228 -23.33 -16.87 19.23
CA ASN A 228 -23.48 -16.62 20.67
C ASN A 228 -22.69 -15.41 21.22
N VAL A 229 -22.09 -14.59 20.35
CA VAL A 229 -21.40 -13.36 20.72
C VAL A 229 -22.07 -12.19 20.00
N LYS A 230 -22.61 -11.23 20.78
CA LYS A 230 -23.26 -10.01 20.26
C LYS A 230 -22.24 -8.88 20.14
N PRO A 231 -21.70 -8.57 18.95
CA PRO A 231 -21.51 -7.19 18.57
C PRO A 231 -22.82 -6.67 17.94
N TYR A 232 -23.19 -5.44 18.29
CA TYR A 232 -24.20 -4.67 17.56
C TYR A 232 -23.85 -4.65 16.06
N SER A 233 -24.79 -5.04 15.21
CA SER A 233 -24.64 -5.04 13.76
C SER A 233 -25.92 -4.45 13.19
N ILE A 234 -25.79 -3.33 12.48
CA ILE A 234 -26.95 -2.62 11.91
C ILE A 234 -27.75 -3.57 11.01
N LEU A 235 -27.07 -4.34 10.15
CA LEU A 235 -27.73 -5.26 9.22
C LEU A 235 -28.44 -6.42 9.92
N LYS A 236 -27.95 -6.88 11.08
CA LYS A 236 -28.63 -7.95 11.84
C LYS A 236 -29.82 -7.44 12.67
N ALA A 237 -30.02 -6.13 12.76
CA ALA A 237 -31.09 -5.53 13.56
C ALA A 237 -32.48 -5.69 12.94
N ALA A 238 -32.57 -5.95 11.63
CA ALA A 238 -33.82 -6.15 10.91
C ALA A 238 -33.68 -7.18 9.79
N SER A 239 -34.80 -7.75 9.34
CA SER A 239 -34.86 -8.73 8.23
C SER A 239 -35.48 -8.18 6.96
N ASP A 240 -36.09 -6.99 7.00
CA ASP A 240 -36.83 -6.34 5.92
C ASP A 240 -36.04 -5.22 5.23
N TRP A 241 -34.70 -5.29 5.29
CA TRP A 241 -33.84 -4.29 4.64
C TRP A 241 -34.09 -4.25 3.12
N THR A 242 -34.51 -3.10 2.62
CA THR A 242 -34.51 -2.78 1.18
C THR A 242 -33.28 -1.96 0.85
N ILE A 243 -32.60 -2.27 -0.25
CA ILE A 243 -31.37 -1.59 -0.69
C ILE A 243 -31.61 -0.92 -2.04
N MET A 244 -31.26 0.35 -2.13
CA MET A 244 -31.25 1.13 -3.36
C MET A 244 -29.82 1.60 -3.60
N MET A 245 -29.41 1.66 -4.88
CA MET A 245 -28.04 2.02 -5.26
C MET A 245 -28.08 2.97 -6.45
N ASP A 246 -27.38 4.10 -6.35
CA ASP A 246 -27.17 5.05 -7.43
C ASP A 246 -25.90 4.65 -8.16
N THR A 247 -26.00 4.41 -9.46
CA THR A 247 -24.86 4.16 -10.34
C THR A 247 -24.97 5.07 -11.55
N TYR A 248 -23.89 5.19 -12.31
CA TYR A 248 -23.89 5.97 -13.54
C TYR A 248 -24.99 5.53 -14.52
N GLU A 249 -25.32 4.23 -14.56
CA GLU A 249 -26.31 3.67 -15.48
C GLU A 249 -27.73 3.59 -14.89
N LYS A 250 -27.84 3.51 -13.55
CA LYS A 250 -29.11 3.29 -12.86
C LYS A 250 -29.26 4.24 -11.69
N GLN A 251 -30.24 5.13 -11.81
CA GLN A 251 -30.65 6.02 -10.75
C GLN A 251 -31.94 5.52 -10.09
N TYR A 252 -32.07 5.74 -8.78
CA TYR A 252 -33.27 5.37 -8.04
C TYR A 252 -34.04 6.61 -7.54
N LYS A 253 -35.27 6.39 -7.08
CA LYS A 253 -36.06 7.38 -6.35
C LYS A 253 -36.41 6.82 -4.99
N ILE A 254 -36.24 7.60 -3.93
CA ILE A 254 -36.66 7.20 -2.59
C ILE A 254 -38.19 7.05 -2.59
N PRO A 255 -38.75 5.95 -2.04
CA PRO A 255 -40.19 5.79 -1.94
C PRO A 255 -40.83 6.94 -1.15
N GLU A 256 -41.95 7.47 -1.65
CA GLU A 256 -42.61 8.65 -1.07
C GLU A 256 -43.02 8.46 0.39
N ASP A 257 -43.35 7.22 0.77
CA ASP A 257 -43.73 6.86 2.14
C ASP A 257 -42.54 6.71 3.11
N ILE A 258 -41.30 6.76 2.60
CA ILE A 258 -40.08 6.93 3.39
C ILE A 258 -39.74 8.42 3.49
N CYS A 259 -39.58 9.08 2.33
CA CYS A 259 -39.21 10.48 2.23
C CYS A 259 -39.43 10.98 0.80
N ALA A 260 -40.15 12.09 0.63
CA ALA A 260 -40.34 12.71 -0.68
C ALA A 260 -39.13 13.59 -1.03
N SER A 261 -38.00 12.96 -1.38
CA SER A 261 -36.76 13.67 -1.71
C SER A 261 -36.18 13.28 -3.06
N ALA A 262 -35.63 14.27 -3.77
CA ALA A 262 -34.84 14.06 -4.99
C ALA A 262 -33.37 13.67 -4.69
N SER A 263 -32.95 13.73 -3.43
CA SER A 263 -31.59 13.36 -3.02
C SER A 263 -31.34 11.87 -3.21
N ARG A 264 -30.13 11.53 -3.68
CA ARG A 264 -29.73 10.15 -3.95
C ARG A 264 -28.32 9.89 -3.41
N PRO A 265 -28.20 9.45 -2.15
CA PRO A 265 -26.98 8.78 -1.67
C PRO A 265 -26.61 7.59 -2.57
N ASP A 266 -25.32 7.27 -2.70
CA ASP A 266 -24.88 6.17 -3.55
C ASP A 266 -25.47 4.81 -3.13
N ILE A 267 -25.66 4.59 -1.82
CA ILE A 267 -26.46 3.47 -1.30
C ILE A 267 -27.44 3.99 -0.25
N PHE A 268 -28.69 3.55 -0.36
CA PHE A 268 -29.76 3.86 0.58
C PHE A 268 -30.41 2.56 1.04
N LEU A 269 -30.25 2.23 2.33
CA LEU A 269 -30.90 1.10 2.95
C LEU A 269 -31.98 1.58 3.89
N TYR A 270 -33.13 0.91 3.89
CA TYR A 270 -34.18 1.20 4.87
C TYR A 270 -34.88 -0.06 5.34
N SER A 271 -35.32 -0.03 6.60
CA SER A 271 -36.23 -1.01 7.21
C SER A 271 -37.47 -0.27 7.70
N ARG A 272 -38.64 -0.75 7.27
CA ARG A 272 -39.93 -0.18 7.64
C ARG A 272 -40.33 -0.62 9.04
N ILE A 273 -39.97 -1.84 9.40
CA ILE A 273 -40.25 -2.44 10.71
C ILE A 273 -39.40 -1.77 11.80
N LEU A 274 -38.09 -1.67 11.59
CA LEU A 274 -37.17 -1.06 12.56
C LEU A 274 -37.25 0.48 12.54
N LYS A 275 -37.90 1.07 11.53
CA LYS A 275 -37.89 2.51 11.26
C LYS A 275 -36.47 3.05 11.28
N ARG A 276 -35.60 2.47 10.46
CA ARG A 276 -34.21 2.87 10.33
C ARG A 276 -33.79 3.02 8.87
N VAL A 277 -32.98 4.03 8.60
CA VAL A 277 -32.34 4.30 7.31
C VAL A 277 -30.84 4.34 7.49
N VAL A 278 -30.11 3.72 6.56
CA VAL A 278 -28.66 3.81 6.45
C VAL A 278 -28.34 4.42 5.09
N MET A 279 -27.65 5.55 5.08
CA MET A 279 -27.21 6.24 3.86
C MET A 279 -25.70 6.11 3.75
N ILE A 280 -25.21 5.70 2.59
CA ILE A 280 -23.78 5.59 2.31
C ILE A 280 -23.48 6.42 1.08
N GLU A 281 -22.61 7.41 1.22
CA GLU A 281 -22.07 8.20 0.12
C GLU A 281 -20.59 7.83 -0.05
N LEU A 282 -20.24 7.26 -1.19
CA LEU A 282 -18.88 6.95 -1.56
C LEU A 282 -18.24 8.17 -2.24
N THR A 283 -16.98 8.43 -1.93
CA THR A 283 -16.16 9.36 -2.71
C THR A 283 -14.80 8.73 -3.00
N VAL A 284 -14.27 8.99 -4.21
CA VAL A 284 -12.94 8.52 -4.63
C VAL A 284 -12.00 9.72 -4.86
N PRO A 285 -11.53 10.38 -3.78
CA PRO A 285 -10.80 11.64 -3.89
C PRO A 285 -9.30 11.43 -4.03
N TRP A 286 -8.56 12.53 -4.20
CA TRP A 286 -7.14 12.54 -3.84
C TRP A 286 -7.05 12.49 -2.31
N GLU A 287 -6.19 11.65 -1.76
CA GLU A 287 -6.23 11.27 -0.35
C GLU A 287 -6.16 12.47 0.61
N THR A 288 -5.32 13.47 0.33
CA THR A 288 -5.24 14.68 1.16
C THR A 288 -6.52 15.54 1.16
N ASN A 289 -7.45 15.29 0.24
CA ASN A 289 -8.76 15.95 0.21
C ASN A 289 -9.83 15.21 1.04
N ILE A 290 -9.56 14.01 1.55
CA ILE A 290 -10.55 13.19 2.28
C ILE A 290 -11.27 13.98 3.38
N PRO A 291 -10.60 14.69 4.30
CA PRO A 291 -11.30 15.41 5.37
C PRO A 291 -12.26 16.48 4.85
N LYS A 292 -11.85 17.20 3.79
CA LYS A 292 -12.66 18.24 3.16
C LYS A 292 -13.90 17.63 2.47
N ASP A 293 -13.69 16.60 1.66
CA ASP A 293 -14.77 15.98 0.90
C ASP A 293 -15.77 15.29 1.83
N HIS A 294 -15.29 14.66 2.90
CA HIS A 294 -16.13 14.08 3.95
C HIS A 294 -17.09 15.13 4.55
N ALA A 295 -16.57 16.28 4.98
CA ALA A 295 -17.39 17.36 5.55
C ALA A 295 -18.43 17.90 4.55
N ILE A 296 -18.06 18.07 3.28
CA ILE A 296 -18.96 18.51 2.22
C ILE A 296 -20.11 17.50 2.03
N LYS A 297 -19.80 16.20 1.99
CA LYS A 297 -20.80 15.15 1.78
C LYS A 297 -21.73 14.96 2.98
N VAL A 298 -21.21 15.07 4.19
CA VAL A 298 -22.05 15.07 5.41
C VAL A 298 -23.04 16.24 5.36
N ASN A 299 -22.55 17.45 5.04
CA ASN A 299 -23.40 18.63 4.95
C ASN A 299 -24.42 18.57 3.81
N LYS A 300 -24.06 17.96 2.66
CA LYS A 300 -24.96 17.75 1.51
C LYS A 300 -26.26 17.05 1.90
N TYR A 301 -26.20 16.10 2.85
CA TYR A 301 -27.37 15.31 3.25
C TYR A 301 -28.03 15.76 4.54
N TYR A 302 -27.62 16.90 5.11
CA TYR A 302 -28.17 17.43 6.35
C TYR A 302 -29.71 17.56 6.31
N GLU A 303 -30.25 18.19 5.27
CA GLU A 303 -31.71 18.36 5.14
C GLU A 303 -32.45 17.02 5.00
N LEU A 304 -31.91 16.09 4.21
CA LEU A 304 -32.50 14.75 4.06
C LEU A 304 -32.50 13.98 5.39
N THR A 305 -31.42 14.06 6.18
CA THR A 305 -31.36 13.43 7.50
C THR A 305 -32.42 13.98 8.45
N ASN A 306 -32.66 15.29 8.41
CA ASN A 306 -33.68 15.95 9.23
C ASN A 306 -35.10 15.53 8.82
N GLU A 307 -35.39 15.46 7.52
CA GLU A 307 -36.69 15.03 7.01
C GLU A 307 -37.00 13.57 7.38
N LEU A 308 -36.02 12.67 7.19
CA LEU A 308 -36.14 11.27 7.61
C LEU A 308 -36.38 11.12 9.12
N THR A 309 -35.71 11.93 9.93
CA THR A 309 -35.90 11.95 11.38
C THR A 309 -37.31 12.46 11.75
N ARG A 310 -37.83 13.48 11.07
CA ARG A 310 -39.23 13.93 11.21
C ARG A 310 -40.22 12.83 10.83
N ASN A 311 -39.89 12.03 9.83
CA ASN A 311 -40.65 10.83 9.42
C ASN A 311 -40.45 9.63 10.38
N ARG A 312 -39.87 9.86 11.56
CA ARG A 312 -39.66 8.91 12.66
C ARG A 312 -38.69 7.78 12.31
N PHE A 313 -37.78 7.99 11.38
CA PHE A 313 -36.68 7.06 11.12
C PHE A 313 -35.45 7.41 11.98
N VAL A 314 -34.76 6.39 12.49
CA VAL A 314 -33.38 6.52 12.95
C VAL A 314 -32.48 6.54 11.71
N VAL A 315 -31.57 7.52 11.62
CA VAL A 315 -30.77 7.73 10.41
C VAL A 315 -29.28 7.56 10.72
N ASP A 316 -28.63 6.64 10.02
CA ASP A 316 -27.18 6.45 10.04
C ASP A 316 -26.59 6.93 8.70
N LEU A 317 -25.88 8.07 8.69
CA LEU A 317 -25.21 8.61 7.51
C LEU A 317 -23.71 8.28 7.54
N TYR A 318 -23.23 7.63 6.48
CA TYR A 318 -21.83 7.27 6.28
C TYR A 318 -21.30 7.90 4.99
N ALA A 319 -20.59 9.02 5.11
CA ALA A 319 -19.66 9.45 4.06
C ALA A 319 -18.39 8.59 4.16
N VAL A 320 -18.09 7.83 3.09
CA VAL A 320 -16.96 6.91 3.04
C VAL A 320 -16.05 7.21 1.87
N GLU A 321 -14.74 7.10 2.10
CA GLU A 321 -13.75 7.49 1.12
C GLU A 321 -12.78 6.35 0.81
N VAL A 322 -12.45 6.22 -0.47
CA VAL A 322 -11.35 5.39 -0.95
C VAL A 322 -10.51 6.26 -1.87
N GLY A 323 -9.27 6.52 -1.52
CA GLY A 323 -8.40 7.37 -2.30
C GLY A 323 -8.14 6.83 -3.71
N ALA A 324 -7.95 7.75 -4.66
CA ALA A 324 -7.70 7.43 -6.05
C ALA A 324 -6.40 6.64 -6.27
N ARG A 325 -5.44 6.69 -5.32
CA ARG A 325 -4.23 5.86 -5.35
C ARG A 325 -4.42 4.50 -4.68
N GLY A 326 -5.66 4.15 -4.31
CA GLY A 326 -6.00 2.89 -3.67
C GLY A 326 -5.81 2.89 -2.16
N ILE A 327 -5.61 4.04 -1.51
CA ILE A 327 -5.52 4.12 -0.05
C ILE A 327 -6.93 4.22 0.55
N THR A 328 -7.31 3.31 1.44
CA THR A 328 -8.64 3.31 2.06
C THR A 328 -8.71 4.24 3.27
N ALA A 329 -9.84 4.91 3.49
CA ALA A 329 -10.05 5.73 4.67
C ALA A 329 -10.55 4.94 5.90
N LYS A 330 -10.37 5.52 7.09
CA LYS A 330 -10.91 5.00 8.37
C LYS A 330 -12.45 5.02 8.39
N SER A 331 -13.08 5.94 7.66
CA SER A 331 -14.54 6.03 7.49
C SER A 331 -15.11 4.73 6.92
N LEU A 332 -14.51 4.17 5.87
CA LEU A 332 -14.91 2.89 5.29
C LEU A 332 -14.73 1.73 6.29
N TYR A 333 -13.64 1.72 7.05
CA TYR A 333 -13.45 0.73 8.11
C TYR A 333 -14.54 0.79 9.18
N ASN A 334 -14.91 2.01 9.60
CA ASN A 334 -15.95 2.24 10.60
C ASN A 334 -17.32 1.79 10.10
N LEU A 335 -17.68 2.13 8.85
CA LEU A 335 -18.89 1.59 8.21
C LEU A 335 -18.93 0.06 8.29
N LEU A 336 -17.88 -0.63 7.82
CA LEU A 336 -17.86 -2.09 7.79
C LEU A 336 -17.92 -2.71 9.19
N LYS A 337 -17.31 -2.05 10.17
CA LYS A 337 -17.38 -2.46 11.58
C LYS A 337 -18.80 -2.34 12.13
N ASP A 338 -19.50 -1.24 11.85
CA ASP A 338 -20.87 -0.97 12.34
C ASP A 338 -21.91 -1.84 11.61
N LEU A 339 -21.66 -2.17 10.34
CA LEU A 339 -22.41 -3.21 9.62
C LEU A 339 -22.20 -4.61 10.23
N GLY A 340 -21.18 -4.80 11.08
CA GLY A 340 -20.95 -6.01 11.87
C GLY A 340 -20.04 -7.05 11.21
N LEU A 341 -19.18 -6.63 10.28
CA LEU A 341 -18.23 -7.54 9.65
C LEU A 341 -17.11 -7.95 10.62
N SER A 342 -16.64 -9.18 10.50
CA SER A 342 -15.46 -9.66 11.23
C SER A 342 -14.20 -8.94 10.75
N ARG A 343 -13.16 -8.84 11.59
CA ARG A 343 -11.92 -8.14 11.20
C ARG A 343 -11.27 -8.72 9.94
N THR A 344 -11.32 -10.04 9.76
CA THR A 344 -10.81 -10.70 8.55
C THR A 344 -11.58 -10.28 7.31
N ASN A 345 -12.91 -10.23 7.39
CA ASN A 345 -13.76 -9.78 6.30
C ASN A 345 -13.55 -8.30 5.99
N ILE A 346 -13.40 -7.45 7.01
CA ILE A 346 -13.08 -6.03 6.83
C ILE A 346 -11.75 -5.87 6.08
N ASN A 347 -10.68 -6.55 6.51
CA ASN A 347 -9.38 -6.43 5.85
C ASN A 347 -9.45 -6.89 4.37
N SER A 348 -10.13 -8.01 4.11
CA SER A 348 -10.35 -8.49 2.72
C SER A 348 -11.17 -7.49 1.91
N PHE A 349 -12.17 -6.87 2.53
CA PHE A 349 -13.00 -5.87 1.90
C PHE A 349 -12.20 -4.63 1.48
N LEU A 350 -11.42 -4.06 2.41
CA LEU A 350 -10.55 -2.92 2.16
C LEU A 350 -9.54 -3.20 1.03
N GLU A 351 -8.99 -4.42 0.99
CA GLU A 351 -8.05 -4.85 -0.06
C GLU A 351 -8.71 -4.85 -1.45
N ARG A 352 -9.96 -5.32 -1.55
CA ARG A 352 -10.71 -5.32 -2.82
C ARG A 352 -11.10 -3.91 -3.26
N THR A 353 -11.61 -3.07 -2.36
CA THR A 353 -11.98 -1.67 -2.71
C THR A 353 -10.76 -0.84 -3.08
N SER A 354 -9.65 -1.03 -2.36
CA SER A 354 -8.35 -0.43 -2.70
C SER A 354 -7.94 -0.80 -4.13
N LYS A 355 -7.94 -2.10 -4.45
CA LYS A 355 -7.57 -2.59 -5.78
C LYS A 355 -8.49 -2.04 -6.87
N ALA A 356 -9.80 -1.99 -6.63
CA ALA A 356 -10.77 -1.46 -7.60
C ALA A 356 -10.53 0.03 -7.90
N ALA A 357 -10.33 0.85 -6.87
CA ALA A 357 -10.01 2.27 -7.03
C ALA A 357 -8.69 2.45 -7.81
N LEU A 358 -7.65 1.72 -7.42
CA LEU A 358 -6.34 1.79 -8.06
C LEU A 358 -6.38 1.35 -9.53
N VAL A 359 -7.07 0.24 -9.84
CA VAL A 359 -7.24 -0.25 -11.22
C VAL A 359 -8.01 0.76 -12.06
N GLY A 360 -9.07 1.37 -11.51
CA GLY A 360 -9.81 2.43 -12.22
C GLY A 360 -8.92 3.64 -12.51
N SER A 361 -8.10 4.07 -11.54
CA SER A 361 -7.12 5.14 -11.76
C SER A 361 -6.04 4.76 -12.76
N PHE A 362 -5.57 3.51 -12.75
CA PHE A 362 -4.60 3.02 -13.71
C PHE A 362 -5.16 2.99 -15.13
N GLN A 363 -6.45 2.66 -15.29
CA GLN A 363 -7.11 2.72 -16.60
C GLN A 363 -7.26 4.16 -17.11
N ILE A 364 -7.59 5.11 -16.23
CA ILE A 364 -7.58 6.55 -16.57
C ILE A 364 -6.18 6.97 -17.00
N TRP A 365 -5.17 6.53 -16.24
CA TRP A 365 -3.77 6.80 -16.55
C TRP A 365 -3.36 6.22 -17.91
N LEU A 366 -3.67 4.96 -18.22
CA LEU A 366 -3.33 4.36 -19.53
C LEU A 366 -4.13 4.97 -20.68
N GLY A 367 -5.39 5.36 -20.45
CA GLY A 367 -6.25 5.98 -21.45
C GLY A 367 -5.77 7.35 -21.92
N ARG A 368 -4.77 7.91 -21.24
CA ARG A 368 -4.21 9.22 -21.60
C ARG A 368 -3.54 9.31 -22.95
N GLU A 369 -2.81 8.25 -23.30
CA GLU A 369 -1.97 8.23 -24.50
C GLU A 369 -2.84 8.13 -25.77
N ARG A 370 -4.03 7.51 -25.68
CA ARG A 370 -4.94 7.33 -26.83
C ARG A 370 -5.54 8.62 -27.38
N ASN A 371 -5.55 9.71 -26.60
CA ASN A 371 -6.01 11.02 -27.06
C ASN A 371 -4.89 11.85 -27.71
N LEU A 372 -3.63 11.41 -27.61
CA LEU A 372 -2.50 12.02 -28.33
C LEU A 372 -2.48 11.55 -29.79
N ASP A 373 -2.90 10.30 -30.04
CA ASP A 373 -2.88 9.68 -31.38
C ASP A 373 -4.04 10.15 -32.30
N SER A 374 -5.01 10.92 -31.79
CA SER A 374 -6.11 11.47 -32.61
C SER A 374 -5.77 12.77 -33.35
N GLY A 375 -4.51 13.23 -33.27
CA GLY A 375 -4.03 14.47 -33.89
C GLY A 375 -3.08 14.31 -35.08
N GLU A 376 -2.61 13.10 -35.39
CA GLU A 376 -1.75 12.84 -36.54
C GLU A 376 -2.41 11.85 -37.49
N GLN A 377 -2.63 12.30 -38.73
CA GLN A 377 -3.02 11.41 -39.83
C GLN A 377 -1.96 10.32 -39.97
N ASP A 378 -2.48 9.10 -40.02
CA ASP A 378 -1.79 7.83 -40.24
C ASP A 378 -0.80 7.92 -41.42
N VAL A 379 0.50 8.00 -41.11
CA VAL A 379 1.56 7.47 -41.96
C VAL A 379 2.42 6.59 -41.09
N ARG A 380 2.09 5.30 -41.02
CA ARG A 380 3.00 4.28 -40.47
C ARG A 380 4.30 4.27 -41.28
N PRO A 381 5.47 4.30 -40.63
CA PRO A 381 6.64 3.61 -41.15
C PRO A 381 6.70 2.25 -40.46
N GLU A 382 6.52 1.19 -41.25
CA GLU A 382 6.95 -0.14 -40.86
C GLU A 382 8.44 -0.11 -40.49
N GLY A 383 8.78 -0.66 -39.31
CA GLY A 383 10.14 -1.00 -38.94
C GLY A 383 10.88 0.04 -38.09
N GLN A 384 10.59 0.08 -36.79
CA GLN A 384 11.61 0.47 -35.80
C GLN A 384 12.30 -0.79 -35.28
N LYS A 385 13.56 -0.96 -35.68
CA LYS A 385 14.48 -1.99 -35.20
C LYS A 385 14.65 -1.83 -33.69
N GLU A 386 14.51 -2.94 -32.94
CA GLU A 386 14.98 -3.05 -31.55
C GLU A 386 16.39 -2.46 -31.44
N SER A 387 16.64 -1.66 -30.40
CA SER A 387 17.97 -1.09 -30.18
C SER A 387 19.00 -2.21 -29.98
N LYS A 388 20.22 -2.07 -30.51
CA LYS A 388 21.32 -3.04 -30.28
C LYS A 388 21.54 -3.34 -28.78
N LEU A 389 21.23 -2.38 -27.91
CA LEU A 389 21.32 -2.52 -26.46
C LEU A 389 20.21 -3.44 -25.90
N GLU A 390 18.99 -3.34 -26.38
CA GLU A 390 17.88 -4.24 -25.99
C GLU A 390 18.08 -5.64 -26.54
N GLN A 391 18.57 -5.76 -27.77
CA GLN A 391 18.87 -7.05 -28.39
C GLN A 391 20.01 -7.77 -27.67
N ASN A 392 21.09 -7.04 -27.32
CA ASN A 392 22.19 -7.58 -26.51
C ASN A 392 21.74 -7.94 -25.09
N ASN A 393 20.89 -7.13 -24.44
CA ASN A 393 20.36 -7.44 -23.11
C ASN A 393 19.44 -8.67 -23.12
N ARG A 394 18.72 -8.92 -24.22
CA ARG A 394 17.84 -10.09 -24.38
C ARG A 394 18.66 -11.35 -24.63
N LEU A 395 19.72 -11.26 -25.43
CA LEU A 395 20.66 -12.36 -25.69
C LEU A 395 21.49 -12.72 -24.45
N LEU A 396 22.01 -11.73 -23.71
CA LEU A 396 22.69 -11.94 -22.43
C LEU A 396 21.77 -12.60 -21.39
N LYS A 397 20.51 -12.14 -21.26
CA LYS A 397 19.52 -12.78 -20.38
C LYS A 397 19.24 -14.23 -20.77
N ALA A 398 19.18 -14.54 -22.08
CA ALA A 398 18.96 -15.90 -22.56
C ALA A 398 20.18 -16.81 -22.34
N GLN A 399 21.41 -16.32 -22.58
CA GLN A 399 22.65 -17.08 -22.42
C GLN A 399 22.99 -17.39 -20.96
N VAL A 400 22.71 -16.44 -20.05
CA VAL A 400 22.89 -16.62 -18.61
C VAL A 400 21.84 -17.57 -18.03
N SER A 401 20.59 -17.49 -18.49
CA SER A 401 19.52 -18.41 -18.09
C SER A 401 19.82 -19.87 -18.50
N ILE A 402 20.41 -20.08 -19.69
CA ILE A 402 20.81 -21.42 -20.19
C ILE A 402 22.03 -21.97 -19.42
N SER A 403 23.03 -21.15 -19.13
CA SER A 403 24.24 -21.58 -18.42
C SER A 403 23.96 -21.89 -16.94
N MET A 404 23.05 -21.14 -16.31
CA MET A 404 22.66 -21.36 -14.91
C MET A 404 21.68 -22.54 -14.76
N CYS A 405 20.84 -22.82 -15.76
CA CYS A 405 20.04 -24.05 -15.81
C CYS A 405 20.90 -25.32 -15.92
N ARG A 406 22.07 -25.27 -16.58
CA ARG A 406 23.03 -26.39 -16.61
C ARG A 406 23.78 -26.61 -15.29
N LEU A 407 24.01 -25.56 -14.50
CA LEU A 407 24.60 -25.67 -13.16
C LEU A 407 23.61 -26.20 -12.11
N LEU A 408 22.32 -25.92 -12.28
CA LEU A 408 21.25 -26.33 -11.35
C LEU A 408 20.63 -27.70 -11.68
N SER A 409 20.98 -28.31 -12.82
CA SER A 409 20.42 -29.60 -13.26
C SER A 409 21.13 -30.82 -12.68
N ASN A 410 22.28 -30.67 -12.03
CA ASN A 410 23.11 -31.81 -11.66
C ASN A 410 22.96 -32.31 -10.22
N ASP A 411 22.22 -31.65 -9.33
CA ASP A 411 21.69 -32.34 -8.14
C ASP A 411 20.61 -31.55 -7.38
N MET A 412 19.56 -32.27 -6.97
CA MET A 412 18.45 -31.90 -6.08
C MET A 412 17.40 -30.87 -6.55
N LYS A 413 16.12 -31.23 -6.35
CA LYS A 413 14.91 -30.40 -6.44
C LYS A 413 15.13 -28.94 -5.99
N VAL A 414 15.39 -28.05 -6.94
CA VAL A 414 15.57 -26.61 -6.69
C VAL A 414 14.20 -25.94 -6.55
N ASN A 415 13.92 -25.35 -5.38
CA ASN A 415 12.69 -24.60 -5.13
C ASN A 415 12.67 -23.27 -5.94
N LYS A 416 11.51 -22.84 -6.43
CA LYS A 416 11.31 -21.64 -7.30
C LYS A 416 11.92 -20.36 -6.72
N THR A 417 12.04 -20.26 -5.40
CA THR A 417 12.69 -19.14 -4.70
C THR A 417 14.20 -19.08 -4.93
N ARG A 418 14.87 -20.22 -5.10
CA ARG A 418 16.32 -20.30 -5.40
C ARG A 418 16.63 -19.83 -6.82
N LEU A 419 15.75 -20.12 -7.78
CA LEU A 419 15.86 -19.62 -9.15
C LEU A 419 15.77 -18.08 -9.20
N LEU A 420 14.83 -17.49 -8.43
CA LEU A 420 14.60 -16.05 -8.40
C LEU A 420 15.79 -15.27 -7.81
N VAL A 421 16.39 -15.79 -6.72
CA VAL A 421 17.57 -15.18 -6.10
C VAL A 421 18.78 -15.26 -7.05
N ALA A 422 18.95 -16.38 -7.75
CA ALA A 422 20.02 -16.55 -8.73
C ALA A 422 19.84 -15.60 -9.95
N GLU A 423 18.60 -15.44 -10.46
CA GLU A 423 18.31 -14.47 -11.51
C GLU A 423 18.63 -13.03 -11.09
N MET A 424 18.32 -12.65 -9.85
CA MET A 424 18.61 -11.31 -9.33
C MET A 424 20.10 -11.04 -9.11
N MET A 425 20.86 -12.05 -8.70
CA MET A 425 22.32 -11.96 -8.52
C MET A 425 23.08 -11.91 -9.87
N SER A 426 22.56 -12.54 -10.92
CA SER A 426 23.17 -12.55 -12.26
C SER A 426 23.23 -11.16 -12.95
N CYS A 427 22.53 -10.16 -12.41
CA CYS A 427 22.51 -8.80 -12.95
C CYS A 427 23.59 -7.86 -12.38
N VAL A 428 24.47 -8.31 -11.47
CA VAL A 428 25.46 -7.45 -10.76
C VAL A 428 26.89 -7.56 -11.35
N MET A 429 27.09 -8.28 -12.45
CA MET A 429 28.43 -8.61 -12.97
C MET A 429 29.06 -7.58 -13.93
N SER A 430 28.75 -6.28 -13.82
CA SER A 430 29.53 -5.28 -14.56
C SER A 430 30.43 -4.50 -13.61
N ASP A 431 31.72 -4.43 -13.95
CA ASP A 431 32.80 -3.80 -13.17
C ASP A 431 32.61 -2.29 -12.95
N THR A 432 31.57 -1.71 -13.56
CA THR A 432 31.13 -0.31 -13.42
C THR A 432 29.96 -0.12 -12.44
N ASP A 433 29.43 -1.21 -11.84
CA ASP A 433 28.32 -1.16 -10.88
C ASP A 433 28.83 -0.71 -9.49
N PRO A 434 28.21 0.29 -8.84
CA PRO A 434 28.55 0.72 -7.48
C PRO A 434 28.48 -0.39 -6.42
N LEU A 435 27.74 -1.47 -6.68
CA LEU A 435 27.61 -2.63 -5.79
C LEU A 435 28.57 -3.77 -6.15
N TYR A 436 29.36 -3.64 -7.22
CA TYR A 436 30.30 -4.66 -7.67
C TYR A 436 31.25 -5.08 -6.54
N TYR A 437 31.86 -4.11 -5.86
CA TYR A 437 32.79 -4.37 -4.74
C TYR A 437 32.10 -4.95 -3.50
N GLU A 438 30.83 -4.64 -3.25
CA GLU A 438 30.08 -5.18 -2.10
C GLU A 438 29.65 -6.64 -2.35
N VAL A 439 29.25 -6.95 -3.58
CA VAL A 439 28.95 -8.32 -4.01
C VAL A 439 30.22 -9.14 -4.13
N ASP A 440 31.30 -8.59 -4.70
CA ASP A 440 32.60 -9.25 -4.81
C ASP A 440 33.23 -9.46 -3.43
N SER A 441 33.15 -8.50 -2.49
CA SER A 441 33.58 -8.68 -1.10
C SER A 441 32.77 -9.77 -0.38
N PHE A 442 31.46 -9.85 -0.64
CA PHE A 442 30.60 -10.92 -0.12
C PHE A 442 30.98 -12.30 -0.68
N PHE A 443 31.27 -12.39 -1.98
CA PHE A 443 31.74 -13.62 -2.64
C PHE A 443 33.15 -14.02 -2.19
N GLN A 444 34.08 -13.08 -2.07
CA GLN A 444 35.42 -13.32 -1.55
C GLN A 444 35.37 -13.79 -0.09
N HIS A 445 34.51 -13.22 0.76
CA HIS A 445 34.31 -13.73 2.12
C HIS A 445 33.63 -15.10 2.19
N LEU A 446 32.84 -15.47 1.17
CA LEU A 446 32.27 -16.82 0.99
C LEU A 446 33.33 -17.84 0.54
N VAL A 447 34.36 -17.41 -0.18
CA VAL A 447 35.46 -18.26 -0.69
C VAL A 447 36.62 -18.36 0.30
N LEU A 448 36.83 -17.34 1.14
CA LEU A 448 37.98 -17.26 2.06
C LEU A 448 37.81 -18.03 3.39
N TRP A 449 36.61 -18.52 3.70
CA TRP A 449 36.38 -19.42 4.85
C TRP A 449 35.90 -20.76 4.32
N ASP A 450 36.85 -21.70 4.22
CA ASP A 450 36.71 -23.08 3.77
C ASP A 450 35.85 -23.91 4.75
N ALA A 451 34.58 -23.54 4.92
CA ALA A 451 33.62 -24.20 5.78
C ALA A 451 32.45 -24.69 4.94
N ASN A 452 32.37 -26.00 4.80
CA ASN A 452 31.24 -26.75 4.25
C ASN A 452 29.93 -26.30 4.89
N PHE A 453 29.26 -25.31 4.30
CA PHE A 453 27.92 -24.94 4.69
C PHE A 453 26.95 -26.05 4.28
N THR A 454 26.25 -26.61 5.26
CA THR A 454 25.21 -27.60 4.98
C THR A 454 24.02 -26.92 4.30
N ALA A 455 23.24 -27.66 3.51
CA ALA A 455 22.05 -27.14 2.81
C ALA A 455 21.05 -26.41 3.74
N PHE A 456 21.10 -26.68 5.04
CA PHE A 456 20.32 -26.02 6.10
C PHE A 456 20.78 -24.59 6.39
N GLU A 457 22.09 -24.31 6.35
CA GLU A 457 22.66 -22.99 6.63
C GLU A 457 22.51 -22.03 5.44
N MET A 458 22.69 -22.54 4.21
CA MET A 458 22.27 -21.81 2.99
C MET A 458 20.77 -21.51 3.00
N CYS A 459 19.94 -22.36 3.60
CA CYS A 459 18.51 -22.13 3.74
C CYS A 459 18.17 -21.05 4.79
N ASN A 460 19.01 -20.87 5.81
CA ASN A 460 18.88 -19.78 6.78
C ASN A 460 19.31 -18.43 6.20
N VAL A 461 20.35 -18.39 5.35
CA VAL A 461 20.76 -17.18 4.63
C VAL A 461 19.79 -16.84 3.49
N GLY A 462 19.29 -17.85 2.76
CA GLY A 462 18.18 -17.67 1.82
C GLY A 462 16.90 -17.18 2.51
N ARG A 463 16.56 -17.69 3.70
CA ARG A 463 15.47 -17.17 4.56
C ARG A 463 15.73 -15.76 5.10
N LEU A 464 16.97 -15.29 5.11
CA LEU A 464 17.34 -13.93 5.48
C LEU A 464 17.25 -12.95 4.29
N LEU A 465 17.41 -13.44 3.05
CA LEU A 465 17.24 -12.69 1.81
C LEU A 465 15.79 -12.65 1.29
N ILE A 466 15.00 -13.71 1.51
CA ILE A 466 13.56 -13.77 1.16
C ILE A 466 12.69 -12.65 1.79
N PRO A 467 13.04 -12.06 2.95
CA PRO A 467 12.37 -10.87 3.50
C PRO A 467 13.00 -9.54 3.06
N THR A 468 14.18 -9.55 2.43
CA THR A 468 14.91 -8.34 1.96
C THR A 468 14.70 -8.07 0.47
N VAL A 469 14.34 -9.10 -0.30
CA VAL A 469 13.99 -9.10 -1.72
C VAL A 469 12.50 -9.36 -1.86
#